data_AF-A0A3D3JSV6-F1
#
_entry.id   AF-A0A3D3JSV6-F1
#
_cell.length_a   1.000
_cell.length_b   1.000
_cell.length_c   1.000
_cell.angle_alpha   90.00
_cell.angle_beta   90.00
_cell.angle_gamma   90.00
#
_symmetry.space_group_name_H-M   'P 1'
#
loop_
_entity.id
_entity.type
_entity.pdbx_description
1 polymer ?
#
loop_
_entity_poly.entity_id
_entity_poly.type
_entity_poly.pdbx_seq_one_letter_code
_entity_poly.pdbx_strand_id
1 'polypeptide(L)'
;VAGVVNAVLIPGLEPYEIFNLGKSQVEKVVDMIKIIEASLGCEATIEYLPAQPGDVKETWSDISSAAARLDYKPQTPIAEGIPRFCEWYNQHPELAAIVTDWRRQQ
;
A
#
# COMPACT_ATOMS: atom_id res chain seq x y z
N VAL A 1 -0.59 -1.64 14.05
CA VAL A 1 -1.86 -1.21 14.70
C VAL A 1 -1.61 -0.31 15.91
N ALA A 2 -0.68 -0.64 16.81
CA ALA A 2 -0.39 0.14 18.02
C ALA A 2 -0.21 1.66 17.78
N GLY A 3 0.60 2.07 16.81
CA GLY A 3 0.81 3.50 16.55
C GLY A 3 -0.43 4.28 16.09
N VAL A 4 -1.38 3.66 15.40
CA VAL A 4 -2.63 4.35 15.02
C VAL A 4 -3.58 4.46 16.21
N VAL A 5 -3.63 3.42 17.04
CA VAL A 5 -4.40 3.42 18.29
C VAL A 5 -3.89 4.51 19.25
N ASN A 6 -2.58 4.72 19.27
CA ASN A 6 -1.94 5.76 20.06
C ASN A 6 -2.38 7.18 19.69
N ALA A 7 -2.82 7.42 18.45
CA ALA A 7 -3.39 8.72 18.05
C ALA A 7 -4.68 9.07 18.82
N VAL A 8 -5.35 8.08 19.41
CA VAL A 8 -6.57 8.26 20.21
C VAL A 8 -6.26 8.19 21.72
N LEU A 9 -5.30 7.35 22.11
CA LEU A 9 -5.11 6.98 23.52
C LEU A 9 -3.97 7.71 24.23
N ILE A 10 -3.01 8.30 23.51
CA ILE A 10 -1.89 9.00 24.13
C ILE A 10 -2.31 10.40 24.57
N PRO A 11 -2.12 10.78 25.85
CA PRO A 11 -2.33 12.14 26.31
C PRO A 11 -1.23 13.08 25.78
N GLY A 12 -1.54 14.37 25.61
CA GLY A 12 -0.57 15.38 25.17
C GLY A 12 -0.43 15.53 23.66
N LEU A 13 -1.38 14.98 22.90
CA LEU A 13 -1.59 15.33 21.49
C LEU A 13 -2.37 16.63 21.37
N GLU A 14 -2.06 17.40 20.33
CA GLU A 14 -2.77 18.64 20.03
C GLU A 14 -4.10 18.34 19.32
N PRO A 15 -5.14 19.19 19.50
CA PRO A 15 -6.35 19.09 18.68
C PRO A 15 -6.01 19.18 17.19
N TYR A 16 -6.50 18.23 16.41
CA TYR A 16 -6.30 18.16 14.95
C TYR A 16 -4.83 17.98 14.51
N GLU A 17 -4.00 17.34 15.33
CA GLU A 17 -2.62 17.01 14.96
C GLU A 17 -2.58 16.06 13.74
N ILE A 18 -1.77 16.41 12.73
CA ILE A 18 -1.72 15.70 11.45
C ILE A 18 -0.50 14.78 11.41
N PHE A 19 -0.73 13.52 11.04
CA PHE A 19 0.30 12.50 10.91
C PHE A 19 0.26 11.84 9.54
N ASN A 20 1.41 11.75 8.90
CA ASN A 20 1.56 10.90 7.73
C ASN A 20 1.77 9.46 8.18
N LEU A 21 0.90 8.57 7.69
CA LEU A 21 1.02 7.13 7.90
C LEU A 21 1.39 6.49 6.57
N GLY A 22 2.49 5.76 6.58
CA GLY A 22 2.97 5.06 5.40
C GLY A 22 4.26 4.34 5.72
N LYS A 23 5.04 4.07 4.68
CA LYS A 23 6.40 3.54 4.77
C LYS A 23 7.35 4.59 4.23
N SER A 24 8.45 4.88 4.92
CA SER A 24 9.43 5.90 4.49
C SER A 24 10.44 5.37 3.47
N GLN A 25 10.00 4.42 2.63
CA GLN A 25 10.81 3.78 1.59
C GLN A 25 10.05 3.89 0.27
N VAL A 26 10.76 4.27 -0.79
CA VAL A 26 10.27 4.22 -2.16
C VAL A 26 10.39 2.78 -2.66
N GLU A 27 9.29 2.22 -3.15
CA GLU A 27 9.24 0.90 -3.78
C GLU A 27 8.96 1.07 -5.28
N LYS A 28 9.62 0.29 -6.13
CA LYS A 28 9.37 0.35 -7.57
C LYS A 28 8.14 -0.46 -7.93
N VAL A 29 7.29 0.09 -8.82
CA VAL A 29 6.12 -0.62 -9.37
C VAL A 29 6.51 -1.95 -10.00
N VAL A 30 7.63 -2.00 -10.73
CA VAL A 30 8.14 -3.23 -11.37
C VAL A 30 8.50 -4.31 -10.33
N ASP A 31 9.04 -3.93 -9.18
CA ASP A 31 9.38 -4.89 -8.13
C ASP A 31 8.12 -5.43 -7.44
N MET A 32 7.10 -4.59 -7.27
CA MET A 32 5.77 -5.02 -6.81
C MET A 32 5.13 -6.02 -7.79
N ILE A 33 5.17 -5.75 -9.11
CA ILE A 33 4.64 -6.67 -10.14
C ILE A 33 5.32 -8.05 -10.02
N LYS A 34 6.65 -8.10 -9.91
CA LYS A 34 7.39 -9.36 -9.74
C LYS A 34 6.97 -10.15 -8.51
N ILE A 35 6.66 -9.47 -7.40
CA ILE A 35 6.18 -10.14 -6.19
C ILE A 35 4.77 -10.73 -6.43
N ILE A 36 3.91 -10.03 -7.16
CA ILE A 36 2.58 -10.54 -7.55
C ILE A 36 2.73 -11.76 -8.47
N GLU A 37 3.56 -11.68 -9.51
CA GLU A 37 3.82 -12.78 -10.44
C GLU A 37 4.30 -14.03 -9.71
N ALA A 38 5.26 -13.88 -8.79
CA ALA A 38 5.75 -14.97 -7.95
C ALA A 38 4.67 -15.54 -7.01
N SER A 39 3.79 -14.67 -6.49
CA SER A 39 2.70 -15.08 -5.59
C SER A 39 1.59 -15.85 -6.31
N LEU A 40 1.33 -15.53 -7.59
CA LEU A 40 0.27 -16.12 -8.40
C LEU A 40 0.76 -17.22 -9.35
N GLY A 41 2.06 -17.33 -9.57
CA GLY A 41 2.65 -18.31 -10.49
C GLY A 41 2.38 -18.01 -11.96
N CYS A 42 2.15 -16.74 -12.32
CA CYS A 42 1.92 -16.31 -13.70
C CYS A 42 2.67 -15.01 -13.99
N GLU A 43 3.12 -14.85 -15.23
CA GLU A 43 3.76 -13.61 -15.71
C GLU A 43 2.70 -12.60 -16.16
N ALA A 44 2.93 -11.34 -15.82
CA ALA A 44 2.10 -10.23 -16.24
C ALA A 44 2.47 -9.79 -17.66
N THR A 45 1.46 -9.59 -18.51
CA THR A 45 1.66 -8.86 -19.77
C THR A 45 1.79 -7.36 -19.46
N ILE A 46 3.02 -6.86 -19.40
CA ILE A 46 3.31 -5.45 -19.10
C ILE A 46 3.25 -4.61 -20.38
N GLU A 47 2.38 -3.61 -20.40
CA GLU A 47 2.35 -2.55 -21.40
C GLU A 47 2.88 -1.26 -20.78
N TYR A 48 3.96 -0.70 -21.35
CA TYR A 48 4.52 0.57 -20.89
C TYR A 48 3.81 1.73 -21.59
N LEU A 49 3.02 2.48 -20.82
CA LEU A 49 2.34 3.68 -21.28
C LEU A 49 3.18 4.93 -21.01
N PRO A 50 2.92 6.06 -21.71
CA PRO A 50 3.48 7.35 -21.34
C PRO A 50 3.13 7.72 -19.89
N ALA A 51 3.93 8.61 -19.28
CA ALA A 51 3.63 9.13 -17.95
C ALA A 51 2.23 9.74 -17.92
N GLN A 52 1.42 9.32 -16.95
CA GLN A 52 0.05 9.79 -16.86
C GLN A 52 0.01 11.19 -16.24
N PRO A 53 -0.87 12.09 -16.71
CA PRO A 53 -1.05 13.39 -16.07
C PRO A 53 -1.45 13.21 -14.59
N GLY A 54 -0.60 13.70 -13.68
CA GLY A 54 -0.81 13.58 -12.23
C GLY A 54 0.12 12.59 -11.53
N ASP A 55 0.83 11.74 -12.27
CA ASP A 55 1.85 10.86 -11.68
C ASP A 55 3.06 11.67 -11.18
N VAL A 56 3.47 11.37 -9.95
CA VAL A 56 4.75 11.82 -9.40
C VAL A 56 5.81 10.75 -9.64
N LYS A 57 7.05 11.17 -9.97
CA LYS A 57 8.14 10.21 -10.23
C LYS A 57 8.44 9.34 -9.02
N GLU A 58 8.49 9.96 -7.86
CA GLU A 58 8.80 9.32 -6.58
C GLU A 58 8.01 10.04 -5.49
N THR A 59 7.48 9.27 -4.54
CA THR A 59 6.81 9.80 -3.35
C THR A 59 7.06 8.86 -2.18
N TRP A 60 7.16 9.43 -0.98
CA TRP A 60 7.30 8.67 0.25
C TRP A 60 6.62 9.42 1.39
N SER A 61 6.21 8.69 2.43
CA SER A 61 5.67 9.30 3.64
C SER A 61 6.81 9.65 4.59
N ASP A 62 6.94 10.93 4.94
CA ASP A 62 7.72 11.33 6.12
C ASP A 62 6.93 10.97 7.38
N ILE A 63 7.36 9.92 8.08
CA ILE A 63 6.70 9.41 9.29
C ILE A 63 7.35 9.91 10.57
N SER A 64 8.28 10.86 10.52
CA SER A 64 9.09 11.29 11.68
C SER A 64 8.20 11.70 12.86
N SER A 65 7.13 12.46 12.58
CA SER A 65 6.15 12.86 13.61
C SER A 65 5.40 11.66 14.19
N ALA A 66 4.89 10.76 13.34
CA ALA A 66 4.16 9.59 13.77
C ALA A 66 5.04 8.62 14.59
N ALA A 67 6.30 8.44 14.18
CA ALA A 67 7.26 7.63 14.92
C ALA A 67 7.56 8.21 16.31
N ALA A 68 7.79 9.53 16.39
CA ALA A 68 8.13 10.19 17.65
C ALA A 68 6.95 10.31 18.62
N ARG A 69 5.77 10.64 18.12
CA ARG A 69 4.58 10.98 18.93
C ARG A 69 3.70 9.78 19.22
N LEU A 70 3.63 8.84 18.27
CA LEU A 70 2.69 7.72 18.33
C LEU A 70 3.38 6.36 18.48
N ASP A 71 4.71 6.30 18.53
CA ASP A 71 5.47 5.05 18.39
C ASP A 71 5.07 4.27 17.13
N TYR A 72 4.68 4.99 16.06
CA TYR A 72 4.26 4.37 14.80
C TYR A 72 5.47 3.75 14.08
N LYS A 73 5.41 2.44 13.91
CA LYS A 73 6.44 1.65 13.20
C LYS A 73 5.73 0.74 12.19
N PRO A 74 5.85 0.98 10.88
CA PRO A 74 5.34 0.05 9.88
C PRO A 74 6.21 -1.22 9.89
N GLN A 75 5.59 -2.38 10.09
CA GLN A 75 6.30 -3.66 10.26
C GLN A 75 6.15 -4.63 9.10
N THR A 76 5.17 -4.41 8.22
CA THR A 76 4.90 -5.31 7.10
C THR A 76 5.59 -4.79 5.84
N PRO A 77 6.69 -5.41 5.36
CA PRO A 77 7.29 -5.06 4.08
C PRO A 77 6.39 -5.50 2.92
N ILE A 78 6.55 -4.90 1.73
CA ILE A 78 5.75 -5.28 0.55
C ILE A 78 5.95 -6.74 0.15
N ALA A 79 7.16 -7.28 0.36
CA ALA A 79 7.51 -8.67 0.12
C ALA A 79 6.70 -9.65 0.98
N GLU A 80 6.12 -9.21 2.09
CA GLU A 80 5.20 -10.00 2.92
C GLU A 80 3.73 -9.61 2.70
N GLY A 81 3.46 -8.31 2.55
CA GLY A 81 2.10 -7.79 2.41
C GLY A 81 1.43 -8.21 1.11
N ILE A 82 2.15 -8.18 0.00
CA ILE A 82 1.61 -8.54 -1.32
C ILE A 82 1.20 -10.02 -1.39
N PRO A 83 2.03 -11.01 -0.97
CA PRO A 83 1.59 -12.41 -0.95
C PRO A 83 0.33 -12.64 -0.11
N ARG A 84 0.25 -12.03 1.07
CA ARG A 84 -0.95 -12.11 1.94
C ARG A 84 -2.18 -11.50 1.26
N PHE A 85 -1.99 -10.40 0.54
CA PHE A 85 -3.07 -9.78 -0.24
C PHE A 85 -3.53 -10.68 -1.39
N CYS A 86 -2.61 -11.29 -2.14
CA CYS A 86 -2.94 -12.23 -3.21
C CYS A 86 -3.73 -13.44 -2.67
N GLU A 87 -3.30 -13.99 -1.54
CA GLU A 87 -4.02 -15.08 -0.85
C GLU A 87 -5.44 -14.65 -0.45
N TRP A 88 -5.56 -13.50 0.22
CA TRP A 88 -6.86 -12.95 0.61
C TRP A 88 -7.76 -12.73 -0.62
N TYR A 89 -7.25 -12.14 -1.70
CA TYR A 89 -8.03 -11.88 -2.91
C TYR A 89 -8.54 -13.16 -3.56
N ASN A 90 -7.71 -14.22 -3.60
CA ASN A 90 -8.12 -15.53 -4.13
C ASN A 90 -9.22 -16.21 -3.29
N GLN A 91 -9.37 -15.85 -2.02
CA GLN A 91 -10.46 -16.33 -1.16
C GLN A 91 -11.80 -15.60 -1.39
N HIS A 92 -11.80 -14.52 -2.19
CA HIS A 92 -12.95 -13.63 -2.42
C HIS A 92 -13.30 -13.54 -3.92
N PRO A 93 -13.77 -14.64 -4.55
CA PRO A 93 -14.02 -14.71 -5.99
C PRO A 93 -15.09 -13.72 -6.49
N GLU A 94 -15.98 -13.24 -5.63
CA GLU A 94 -16.95 -12.19 -5.94
C GLU A 94 -16.31 -10.87 -6.35
N LEU A 95 -15.10 -10.57 -5.84
CA LEU A 95 -14.34 -9.40 -6.23
C LEU A 95 -13.86 -9.48 -7.68
N ALA A 96 -13.58 -10.70 -8.18
CA ALA A 96 -13.17 -10.89 -9.56
C ALA A 96 -14.26 -10.50 -10.57
N ALA A 97 -15.53 -10.70 -10.21
CA ALA A 97 -16.66 -10.25 -11.04
C ALA A 97 -16.69 -8.73 -11.15
N ILE A 98 -16.49 -8.02 -10.03
CA ILE A 98 -16.47 -6.55 -9.98
C ILE A 98 -15.35 -5.99 -10.86
N VAL A 99 -14.14 -6.56 -10.76
CA VAL A 99 -12.98 -6.13 -11.54
C VAL A 99 -13.17 -6.40 -13.04
N THR A 100 -13.75 -7.56 -13.38
CA THR A 100 -14.00 -7.93 -14.78
C THR A 100 -15.01 -7.00 -15.45
N ASP A 101 -16.07 -6.64 -14.75
CA ASP A 101 -17.09 -5.73 -15.28
C ASP A 101 -16.57 -4.31 -15.46
N TRP A 102 -15.75 -3.79 -14.55
CA TRP A 102 -15.09 -2.49 -14.72
C TRP A 102 -14.23 -2.45 -15.98
N ARG A 103 -13.44 -3.51 -16.24
CA ARG A 103 -12.55 -3.57 -17.41
C ARG A 103 -13.31 -3.58 -18.75
N ARG A 104 -14.55 -4.05 -18.79
CA ARG A 104 -15.37 -4.05 -20.01
C ARG A 104 -15.99 -2.68 -20.32
N GLN A 105 -16.03 -1.79 -19.33
CA GLN A 105 -16.64 -0.46 -19.45
C GLN A 105 -15.61 0.64 -19.79
N GLN A 106 -14.32 0.29 -19.80
CA GLN A 106 -13.21 1.14 -20.25
C GLN A 106 -12.76 0.72 -21.65
#